data_AF-A0A497JF86-F1
#
_entry.id   AF-A0A497JF86-F1
#
_cell.length_a   1.000
_cell.length_b   1.000
_cell.length_c   1.000
_cell.angle_alpha   90.00
_cell.angle_beta   90.00
_cell.angle_gamma   90.00
#
_symmetry.space_group_name_H-M   'P 1'
#
loop_
_entity.id
_entity.type
_entity.pdbx_description
1 polymer ?
#
loop_
_entity_poly.entity_id
_entity_poly.type
_entity_poly.pdbx_seq_one_letter_code
_entity_poly.pdbx_strand_id
1 'polypeptide(L)'
;MTMGMHIIMELYGCPAELIAHVPSVKHIFDEIIRKANINRISEAYHQFKPYGVTGIVLLEESHISVHTWPEFGYVAMDIYTCGSEEKAIKAAKIAEKLFMPEKVLKKELIRGLEHETSLARRFL
;
A
#
# COMPACT_ATOMS: atom_id res chain seq x y z
N MET A 1 22.27 -1.33 -1.20
CA MET A 1 21.14 -1.02 -2.10
C MET A 1 20.16 -2.15 -2.00
N THR A 2 19.00 -1.90 -1.39
CA THR A 2 18.00 -2.91 -1.03
C THR A 2 16.92 -2.94 -2.09
N MET A 3 16.62 -4.14 -2.61
CA MET A 3 15.44 -4.38 -3.42
C MET A 3 14.19 -4.03 -2.59
N GLY A 4 13.27 -3.29 -3.19
CA GLY A 4 11.98 -2.98 -2.59
C GLY A 4 10.84 -3.72 -3.27
N MET A 5 9.79 -4.02 -2.53
CA MET A 5 8.56 -4.62 -3.04
C MET A 5 7.45 -3.58 -3.03
N HIS A 6 6.87 -3.33 -4.19
CA HIS A 6 5.74 -2.43 -4.37
C HIS A 6 4.51 -3.22 -4.81
N ILE A 7 3.50 -3.29 -3.93
CA ILE A 7 2.22 -3.94 -4.20
C ILE A 7 1.20 -2.85 -4.48
N ILE A 8 0.68 -2.84 -5.70
CA ILE A 8 -0.41 -1.98 -6.14
C ILE A 8 -1.71 -2.78 -6.01
N MET A 9 -2.69 -2.26 -5.29
CA MET A 9 -3.92 -2.94 -4.94
C MET A 9 -5.15 -2.14 -5.39
N GLU A 10 -6.05 -2.84 -6.07
CA GLU A 10 -7.38 -2.36 -6.44
C GLU A 10 -8.40 -3.14 -5.59
N LEU A 11 -9.08 -2.47 -4.67
CA LEU A 11 -10.04 -3.09 -3.76
C LEU A 11 -11.46 -2.60 -4.13
N TYR A 12 -12.33 -3.52 -4.50
CA TYR A 12 -13.70 -3.24 -4.93
C TYR A 12 -14.72 -3.83 -3.95
N GLY A 13 -15.85 -3.15 -3.78
CA GLY A 13 -16.90 -3.57 -2.85
C GLY A 13 -16.54 -3.33 -1.38
N CYS A 14 -15.70 -2.34 -1.09
CA CYS A 14 -15.39 -1.95 0.29
C CYS A 14 -16.61 -1.24 0.92
N PRO A 15 -16.95 -1.51 2.20
CA PRO A 15 -18.00 -0.79 2.91
C PRO A 15 -17.72 0.72 2.97
N ALA A 16 -18.68 1.53 2.55
CA ALA A 16 -18.50 2.98 2.39
C ALA A 16 -18.10 3.67 3.70
N GLU A 17 -18.63 3.22 4.84
CA GLU A 17 -18.33 3.74 6.18
C GLU A 17 -16.85 3.59 6.58
N LEU A 18 -16.17 2.55 6.07
CA LEU A 18 -14.76 2.31 6.34
C LEU A 18 -13.85 3.25 5.53
N ILE A 19 -14.34 3.73 4.38
CA ILE A 19 -13.52 4.44 3.39
C ILE A 19 -13.94 5.89 3.16
N ALA A 20 -15.03 6.35 3.78
CA ALA A 20 -15.57 7.70 3.60
C ALA A 20 -14.75 8.80 4.26
N HIS A 21 -14.15 8.52 5.41
CA HIS A 21 -13.61 9.56 6.27
C HIS A 21 -12.20 9.28 6.79
N VAL A 22 -11.43 10.36 6.96
CA VAL A 22 -10.05 10.29 7.43
C VAL A 22 -9.91 9.48 8.72
N PRO A 23 -10.76 9.62 9.77
CA PRO A 23 -10.61 8.84 10.99
C PRO A 23 -10.66 7.33 10.78
N SER A 24 -11.57 6.81 9.94
CA SER A 24 -11.69 5.37 9.68
C SER A 24 -10.53 4.86 8.83
N VAL A 25 -10.18 5.56 7.75
CA VAL A 25 -9.05 5.18 6.89
C VAL A 25 -7.72 5.26 7.65
N LYS A 26 -7.52 6.28 8.48
CA LYS A 26 -6.34 6.41 9.33
C LYS A 26 -6.24 5.25 10.33
N HIS A 27 -7.34 4.87 10.95
CA HIS A 27 -7.36 3.72 11.87
C HIS A 27 -6.93 2.42 11.17
N ILE A 28 -7.40 2.19 9.93
CA ILE A 28 -6.97 1.05 9.12
C ILE A 28 -5.46 1.08 8.86
N PHE A 29 -4.92 2.25 8.49
CA PHE A 29 -3.48 2.44 8.29
C PHE A 29 -2.66 2.19 9.56
N ASP A 30 -3.10 2.71 10.70
CA ASP A 30 -2.45 2.48 12.00
C ASP A 30 -2.38 0.98 12.32
N GLU A 31 -3.46 0.23 12.05
CA GLU A 31 -3.49 -1.22 12.24
C GLU A 31 -2.61 -1.99 11.24
N ILE A 32 -2.54 -1.56 9.97
CA ILE A 32 -1.63 -2.14 8.97
C ILE A 32 -0.19 -1.98 9.42
N ILE A 33 0.22 -0.77 9.76
CA ILE A 33 1.60 -0.44 10.17
C ILE A 33 1.99 -1.25 11.40
N ARG A 34 1.13 -1.25 12.42
CA ARG A 34 1.36 -1.98 13.68
C ARG A 34 1.47 -3.48 13.47
N LYS A 35 0.54 -4.10 12.73
CA LYS A 35 0.53 -5.56 12.51
C LYS A 35 1.61 -6.01 11.52
N ALA A 36 2.00 -5.17 10.57
CA ALA A 36 3.07 -5.45 9.62
C ALA A 36 4.48 -5.16 10.17
N ASN A 37 4.59 -4.58 11.37
CA ASN A 37 5.86 -4.17 11.97
C ASN A 37 6.66 -3.21 11.05
N ILE A 38 5.95 -2.21 10.52
CA ILE A 38 6.48 -1.17 9.65
C ILE A 38 6.75 0.09 10.48
N ASN A 39 7.89 0.75 10.23
CA ASN A 39 8.23 2.00 10.90
C ASN A 39 7.70 3.18 10.09
N ARG A 40 6.76 3.93 10.66
CA ARG A 40 6.27 5.19 10.10
C ARG A 40 7.21 6.34 10.48
N ILE A 41 7.57 7.18 9.51
CA ILE A 41 8.23 8.47 9.74
C ILE A 41 7.21 9.57 9.95
N SER A 42 6.29 9.73 9.00
CA SER A 42 5.27 10.77 9.03
C SER A 42 4.08 10.37 8.17
N GLU A 43 3.00 11.15 8.24
CA GLU A 43 1.77 10.88 7.51
C GLU A 43 1.05 12.16 7.14
N ALA A 44 0.26 12.10 6.08
CA ALA A 44 -0.64 13.17 5.67
C ALA A 44 -1.94 12.58 5.14
N TYR A 45 -3.06 13.22 5.48
CA TYR A 45 -4.39 12.83 5.01
C TYR A 45 -5.16 14.05 4.56
N HIS A 46 -5.95 13.89 3.51
CA HIS A 46 -6.89 14.89 3.00
C HIS A 46 -8.30 14.29 2.96
N GLN A 47 -9.24 14.99 3.60
CA GLN A 47 -10.67 14.69 3.53
C GLN A 47 -11.31 15.46 2.39
N PHE A 48 -11.88 14.75 1.41
CA PHE A 48 -12.73 15.35 0.40
C PHE A 48 -14.17 15.52 0.91
N LYS A 49 -14.93 16.40 0.23
CA LYS A 49 -16.35 16.64 0.50
C LYS A 49 -17.20 16.13 -0.67
N PRO A 50 -18.34 15.46 -0.42
CA PRO A 50 -18.89 15.14 0.90
C PRO A 50 -18.13 14.01 1.64
N TYR A 51 -17.39 13.17 0.91
CA TYR A 51 -16.64 12.04 1.44
C TYR A 51 -15.45 11.71 0.52
N GLY A 52 -14.65 10.72 0.90
CA GLY A 52 -13.46 10.29 0.16
C GLY A 52 -12.18 10.80 0.82
N VAL A 53 -11.12 10.02 0.71
CA VAL A 53 -9.86 10.24 1.43
C VAL A 53 -8.69 10.02 0.48
N THR A 54 -7.72 10.93 0.53
CA THR A 54 -6.34 10.63 0.13
C THR A 54 -5.48 10.55 1.37
N GLY A 55 -4.67 9.51 1.49
CA GLY A 55 -3.75 9.32 2.60
C GLY A 55 -2.40 8.84 2.11
N ILE A 56 -1.33 9.29 2.77
CA ILE A 56 0.01 8.77 2.56
C ILE A 56 0.75 8.67 3.89
N VAL A 57 1.44 7.56 4.08
CA VAL A 57 2.38 7.32 5.17
C VAL A 57 3.77 7.17 4.59
N LEU A 58 4.65 8.07 5.00
CA LEU A 58 6.06 8.05 4.66
C LEU A 58 6.79 7.03 5.54
N LEU A 59 7.53 6.15 4.89
CA LEU A 59 8.50 5.25 5.51
C LEU A 59 9.91 5.76 5.18
N GLU A 60 10.97 5.17 5.74
CA GLU A 60 12.36 5.61 5.51
C GLU A 60 12.72 5.78 4.03
N GLU A 61 12.54 4.75 3.21
CA GLU A 61 12.90 4.77 1.79
C GLU A 61 11.73 4.41 0.87
N SER A 62 10.48 4.53 1.37
CA SER A 62 9.28 4.04 0.66
C SER A 62 8.00 4.67 1.23
N HIS A 63 6.81 4.12 0.92
CA HIS A 63 5.53 4.71 1.33
C HIS A 63 4.38 3.70 1.31
N ILE A 64 3.31 4.04 2.01
CA ILE A 64 1.98 3.45 1.84
C ILE A 64 1.01 4.57 1.48
N SER A 65 0.26 4.47 0.39
CA SER A 65 -0.73 5.47 -0.02
C SER A 65 -2.10 4.87 -0.28
N VAL A 66 -3.13 5.69 -0.17
CA VAL A 66 -4.52 5.32 -0.42
C VAL A 66 -5.30 6.46 -1.05
N HIS A 67 -6.19 6.12 -1.97
CA HIS A 67 -7.26 6.96 -2.48
C HIS A 67 -8.58 6.19 -2.40
N THR A 68 -9.63 6.82 -1.89
CA THR A 68 -10.94 6.18 -1.69
C THR A 68 -12.07 6.87 -2.45
N TRP A 69 -12.98 6.06 -2.98
CA TRP A 69 -14.25 6.48 -3.61
C TRP A 69 -15.40 5.68 -2.99
N PRO A 70 -15.96 6.17 -1.86
CA PRO A 70 -17.06 5.51 -1.14
C PRO A 70 -18.29 5.23 -1.99
N GLU A 71 -18.61 6.12 -2.92
CA GLU A 71 -19.73 6.00 -3.87
C GLU A 71 -19.61 4.80 -4.82
N PHE A 72 -18.40 4.28 -4.99
CA PHE A 72 -18.12 3.09 -5.80
C PHE A 72 -17.63 1.90 -4.96
N GLY A 73 -17.57 2.04 -3.63
CA GLY A 73 -16.97 1.04 -2.75
C GLY A 73 -15.52 0.72 -3.15
N TYR A 74 -14.76 1.71 -3.62
CA TYR A 74 -13.47 1.50 -4.28
C TYR A 74 -12.32 2.14 -3.50
N VAL A 75 -11.21 1.41 -3.43
CA VAL A 75 -9.95 1.86 -2.84
C VAL A 75 -8.81 1.52 -3.80
N ALA A 76 -8.04 2.54 -4.19
CA ALA A 76 -6.73 2.38 -4.79
C ALA A 76 -5.68 2.50 -3.69
N MET A 77 -4.81 1.49 -3.55
CA MET A 77 -3.81 1.47 -2.49
C MET A 77 -2.45 1.01 -3.01
N ASP A 78 -1.40 1.69 -2.57
CA ASP A 78 -0.02 1.33 -2.85
C ASP A 78 0.69 0.97 -1.55
N ILE A 79 1.36 -0.18 -1.52
CA ILE A 79 2.19 -0.62 -0.39
C ILE A 79 3.60 -0.82 -0.93
N TYR A 80 4.46 0.16 -0.72
CA TYR A 80 5.86 0.08 -1.08
C TYR A 80 6.71 -0.03 0.17
N THR A 81 7.53 -1.08 0.26
CA THR A 81 8.52 -1.23 1.34
C THR A 81 9.89 -1.56 0.77
N CYS A 82 10.95 -0.99 1.37
CA CYS A 82 12.34 -1.30 1.05
C CYS A 82 12.91 -2.32 2.05
N GLY A 83 13.73 -3.27 1.55
CA GLY A 83 14.49 -4.20 2.40
C GLY A 83 13.69 -5.34 3.05
N SER A 84 12.37 -5.45 2.81
CA SER A 84 11.58 -6.59 3.29
C SER A 84 10.31 -6.81 2.46
N GLU A 85 10.38 -7.73 1.50
CA GLU A 85 9.21 -8.20 0.74
C GLU A 85 8.10 -8.75 1.65
N GLU A 86 8.48 -9.47 2.72
CA GLU A 86 7.55 -10.02 3.70
C GLU A 86 6.65 -8.93 4.33
N LYS A 87 7.22 -7.75 4.65
CA LYS A 87 6.44 -6.65 5.23
C LYS A 87 5.40 -6.11 4.25
N ALA A 88 5.74 -5.96 2.96
CA ALA A 88 4.78 -5.54 1.95
C ALA A 88 3.64 -6.56 1.81
N ILE A 89 3.97 -7.85 1.67
CA ILE A 89 2.96 -8.93 1.54
C ILE A 89 2.08 -9.00 2.78
N LYS A 90 2.67 -8.87 3.98
CA LYS A 90 1.93 -8.88 5.24
C LYS A 90 0.98 -7.69 5.34
N ALA A 91 1.46 -6.48 5.02
CA ALA A 91 0.65 -5.27 4.99
C ALA A 91 -0.52 -5.40 4.00
N ALA A 92 -0.29 -5.93 2.79
CA ALA A 92 -1.34 -6.18 1.81
C ALA A 92 -2.42 -7.13 2.34
N LYS A 93 -2.03 -8.25 2.96
CA LYS A 93 -2.96 -9.20 3.59
C LYS A 93 -3.78 -8.57 4.73
N ILE A 94 -3.18 -7.64 5.48
CA ILE A 94 -3.90 -6.91 6.53
C ILE A 94 -4.87 -5.91 5.92
N ALA A 95 -4.46 -5.19 4.86
CA ALA A 95 -5.32 -4.27 4.13
C ALA A 95 -6.57 -4.97 3.59
N GLU A 96 -6.42 -6.13 2.94
CA GLU A 96 -7.56 -6.93 2.47
C GLU A 96 -8.54 -7.27 3.60
N LYS A 97 -8.05 -7.62 4.79
CA LYS A 97 -8.92 -7.95 5.93
C LYS A 97 -9.65 -6.74 6.50
N LEU A 98 -9.01 -5.57 6.51
CA LEU A 98 -9.52 -4.38 7.17
C LEU A 98 -10.42 -3.53 6.26
N PHE A 99 -10.11 -3.46 4.97
CA PHE A 99 -10.97 -2.78 3.99
C PHE A 99 -12.18 -3.61 3.58
N MET A 100 -12.17 -4.93 3.86
CA MET A 100 -13.27 -5.86 3.57
C MET A 100 -13.81 -5.77 2.13
N PRO A 101 -12.97 -5.78 1.08
CA PRO A 101 -13.45 -5.76 -0.29
C PRO A 101 -14.10 -7.09 -0.67
N GLU A 102 -15.07 -7.02 -1.56
CA GLU A 102 -15.63 -8.19 -2.25
C GLU A 102 -14.67 -8.74 -3.30
N LYS A 103 -13.87 -7.88 -3.93
CA LYS A 103 -12.90 -8.25 -4.97
C LYS A 103 -11.61 -7.48 -4.82
N VAL A 104 -10.50 -8.19 -5.03
CA VAL A 104 -9.14 -7.65 -4.95
C VAL A 104 -8.41 -7.94 -6.26
N LEU A 105 -7.81 -6.91 -6.87
CA LEU A 105 -6.76 -7.08 -7.88
C LEU A 105 -5.44 -6.58 -7.32
N LYS A 106 -4.35 -7.28 -7.59
CA LYS A 106 -3.02 -6.92 -7.12
C LYS A 106 -2.01 -7.02 -8.24
N LYS A 107 -1.05 -6.10 -8.23
CA LYS A 107 0.16 -6.16 -9.04
C LYS A 107 1.36 -5.98 -8.13
N GLU A 108 2.28 -6.92 -8.20
CA GLU A 108 3.53 -6.88 -7.46
C GLU A 108 4.64 -6.40 -8.40
N LEU A 109 5.44 -5.45 -7.91
CA LEU A 109 6.53 -4.83 -8.64
C LEU A 109 7.76 -4.82 -7.74
N ILE A 110 8.81 -5.49 -8.20
CA ILE A 110 10.12 -5.35 -7.60
C ILE A 110 10.72 -4.01 -8.06
N ARG A 111 11.22 -3.22 -7.11
CA ARG A 111 11.76 -1.88 -7.33
C ARG A 111 13.23 -1.86 -6.92
N GLY A 112 14.12 -1.45 -7.82
CA GLY A 112 15.57 -1.45 -7.63
C GLY A 112 16.31 -1.66 -8.94
N LEU A 113 17.63 -1.51 -8.94
CA LEU A 113 18.48 -1.71 -10.12
C LEU A 113 18.90 -3.18 -10.26
N GLU A 114 18.72 -3.75 -11.46
CA GLU A 114 19.51 -4.90 -11.90
C GLU A 114 20.93 -4.42 -12.30
N HIS A 115 21.95 -4.97 -11.66
CA HIS A 115 23.33 -5.07 -12.16
C HIS A 115 23.86 -6.38 -11.54
N GLU A 116 24.21 -7.49 -12.23
CA GLU A 116 24.79 -7.69 -13.55
C GLU A 116 24.26 -8.99 -14.22
N THR A 117 23.73 -8.91 -15.44
CA THR A 117 23.79 -10.03 -16.43
C THR A 117 24.13 -9.54 -17.84
N SER A 118 24.78 -8.39 -17.97
CA SER A 118 25.42 -7.97 -19.23
C SER A 118 26.92 -8.31 -19.32
N LEU A 119 27.51 -8.95 -18.30
CA LEU A 119 28.90 -9.41 -18.33
C LEU A 119 29.07 -10.94 -18.55
N ALA A 120 27.99 -11.72 -18.49
CA ALA A 120 28.04 -13.16 -18.80
C ALA A 120 27.88 -13.51 -20.29
N ARG A 121 27.80 -12.52 -21.19
CA ARG A 121 27.84 -12.71 -22.66
C ARG A 121 29.19 -12.36 -23.30
N ARG A 122 30.27 -12.36 -22.51
CA ARG A 122 31.63 -12.19 -23.05
C ARG A 122 32.52 -13.43 -23.00
N PHE A 123 32.07 -14.54 -22.39
CA PHE A 123 32.88 -15.77 -22.33
C PHE A 123 32.07 -17.08 -22.27
N LEU A 124 30.95 -17.19 -22.98
CA LEU A 124 30.42 -18.49 -23.45
C LEU A 124 29.73 -18.30 -24.81
#